data_AF-A0A926TGV5-F1
#
_entry.id   AF-A0A926TGV5-F1
#
_cell.length_a   1.000
_cell.length_b   1.000
_cell.length_c   1.000
_cell.angle_alpha   90.00
_cell.angle_beta   90.00
_cell.angle_gamma   90.00
#
_symmetry.space_group_name_H-M   'P 1'
#
loop_
_entity.id
_entity.type
_entity.pdbx_description
1 polymer ?
#
loop_
_entity_poly.entity_id
_entity_poly.type
_entity_poly.pdbx_seq_one_letter_code
_entity_poly.pdbx_strand_id
1 'polypeptide(L)'
;MNSQLPCLLGINRSESTPQASRLLAIGEAKKSGLILCKPFHAEFAGPGAVVKVPGEQETVRLIAIGSPEIVEVVTHEERQRAYSRRIQWTRWLQKNTDHVEPSQRIEKLFFSFEAFFGRQILASLPDEALALLVGVLPQTITALRSQHHYLGRQDSSEVTAINRSSEPPVLTVDAPTLNAFYSLSTPFVISASVLKALYQLPFSA
;
A
#
# COMPACT_ATOMS: atom_id res chain seq x y z
N MET A 1 34.64 -21.10 -42.12
CA MET A 1 34.83 -19.70 -42.57
C MET A 1 33.51 -18.98 -42.38
N ASN A 2 33.55 -17.89 -41.62
CA ASN A 2 32.41 -17.25 -40.96
C ASN A 2 31.45 -16.56 -41.94
N SER A 3 30.16 -16.86 -41.84
CA SER A 3 29.09 -16.05 -42.41
C SER A 3 28.45 -15.19 -41.31
N GLN A 4 28.98 -13.97 -41.15
CA GLN A 4 28.33 -12.93 -40.36
C GLN A 4 27.21 -12.30 -41.19
N LEU A 5 25.98 -12.36 -40.67
CA LEU A 5 24.85 -11.55 -41.11
C LEU A 5 25.01 -10.13 -40.52
N PRO A 6 24.80 -9.06 -41.31
CA PRO A 6 24.80 -7.71 -40.77
C PRO A 6 23.49 -7.42 -40.03
N CYS A 7 23.63 -7.06 -38.76
CA CYS A 7 22.56 -6.59 -37.90
C CYS A 7 22.11 -5.19 -38.37
N LEU A 8 20.97 -5.11 -39.04
CA LEU A 8 20.28 -3.86 -39.32
C LEU A 8 19.13 -3.73 -38.32
N LEU A 9 19.24 -2.77 -37.40
CA LEU A 9 18.14 -1.93 -36.94
C LEU A 9 18.75 -0.80 -36.10
N GLY A 10 19.05 0.29 -36.80
CA GLY A 10 19.24 1.59 -36.18
C GLY A 10 17.92 2.01 -35.55
N ILE A 11 17.86 1.95 -34.21
CA ILE A 11 16.89 2.71 -33.45
C ILE A 11 17.65 3.94 -32.97
N ASN A 12 17.41 5.06 -33.66
CA ASN A 12 17.74 6.38 -33.15
C ASN A 12 16.95 6.57 -31.84
N ARG A 13 17.53 6.12 -30.73
CA ARG A 13 17.05 6.49 -29.40
C ARG A 13 17.48 7.93 -29.22
N SER A 14 16.54 8.85 -29.42
CA SER A 14 16.62 10.16 -28.80
C SER A 14 16.82 9.92 -27.30
N GLU A 15 18.07 10.02 -26.84
CA GLU A 15 18.43 10.11 -25.44
C GLU A 15 17.93 11.46 -24.91
N SER A 16 16.61 11.59 -24.77
CA SER A 16 16.09 12.43 -23.70
C SER A 16 16.53 11.74 -22.42
N THR A 17 17.54 12.28 -21.76
CA THR A 17 17.93 11.88 -20.41
C THR A 17 16.63 11.75 -19.61
N PRO A 18 16.22 10.55 -19.17
CA PRO A 18 15.02 10.45 -18.37
C PRO A 18 15.34 11.27 -17.12
N GLN A 19 14.70 12.43 -16.97
CA GLN A 19 14.66 13.14 -15.70
C GLN A 19 14.46 12.05 -14.66
N ALA A 20 15.44 11.87 -13.77
CA ALA A 20 15.41 10.80 -12.79
C ALA A 20 14.10 10.99 -12.01
N SER A 21 13.09 10.20 -12.38
CA SER A 21 11.74 10.39 -11.88
C SER A 21 11.82 10.24 -10.37
N ARG A 22 11.46 11.30 -9.66
CA ARG A 22 11.53 11.37 -8.20
C ARG A 22 10.83 10.14 -7.60
N LEU A 23 11.59 9.30 -6.91
CA LEU A 23 11.08 8.05 -6.37
C LEU A 23 10.70 8.25 -4.90
N LEU A 24 9.50 7.83 -4.54
CA LEU A 24 8.98 7.96 -3.17
C LEU A 24 8.81 6.57 -2.56
N ALA A 25 9.17 6.44 -1.29
CA ALA A 25 9.01 5.23 -0.50
C ALA A 25 8.33 5.53 0.84
N ILE A 26 7.85 4.49 1.51
CA ILE A 26 7.30 4.57 2.86
C ILE A 26 8.46 4.49 3.87
N GLY A 27 8.46 5.35 4.87
CA GLY A 27 9.44 5.34 5.96
C GLY A 27 9.45 4.01 6.72
N GLU A 28 10.62 3.56 7.16
CA GLU A 28 10.80 2.26 7.83
C GLU A 28 10.43 2.28 9.32
N ALA A 29 10.31 3.47 9.93
CA ALA A 29 10.25 3.64 11.39
C ALA A 29 8.94 3.19 12.04
N LYS A 30 7.84 3.12 11.28
CA LYS A 30 6.49 2.90 11.82
C LYS A 30 5.85 1.66 11.20
N LYS A 31 5.08 0.92 12.02
CA LYS A 31 4.16 -0.14 11.57
C LYS A 31 3.02 0.49 10.78
N SER A 32 3.29 0.80 9.51
CA SER A 32 2.42 1.57 8.64
C SER A 32 2.54 1.06 7.21
N GLY A 33 1.60 1.43 6.36
CA GLY A 33 1.63 1.02 4.96
C GLY A 33 0.58 1.72 4.14
N LEU A 34 0.59 1.44 2.84
CA LEU A 34 -0.39 1.91 1.88
C LEU A 34 -0.98 0.71 1.15
N ILE A 35 -2.31 0.69 1.02
CA ILE A 35 -3.00 -0.14 0.03
C ILE A 35 -3.17 0.72 -1.22
N LEU A 36 -2.63 0.25 -2.34
CA LEU A 36 -2.81 0.87 -3.65
C LEU A 36 -3.92 0.11 -4.38
N CYS A 37 -5.11 0.68 -4.44
CA CYS A 37 -6.22 0.11 -5.18
C CYS A 37 -6.11 0.49 -6.66
N LYS A 38 -5.94 -0.53 -7.50
CA LYS A 38 -5.98 -0.45 -8.96
C LYS A 38 -7.38 -0.88 -9.43
N PRO A 39 -7.73 -0.73 -10.72
CA PRO A 39 -9.08 -1.01 -11.19
C PRO A 39 -9.58 -2.43 -10.89
N PHE A 40 -8.70 -3.44 -10.88
CA PHE A 40 -9.08 -4.85 -10.76
C PHE A 40 -8.42 -5.60 -9.61
N HIS A 41 -7.46 -4.98 -8.92
CA HIS A 41 -6.75 -5.58 -7.80
C HIS A 41 -6.21 -4.49 -6.87
N ALA A 42 -5.72 -4.88 -5.70
CA ALA A 42 -4.97 -3.99 -4.84
C ALA A 42 -3.60 -4.55 -4.51
N GLU A 43 -2.67 -3.66 -4.19
CA GLU A 43 -1.33 -4.02 -3.77
C GLU A 43 -1.03 -3.41 -2.41
N PHE A 44 -0.20 -4.09 -1.63
CA PHE A 44 0.25 -3.59 -0.34
C PHE A 44 1.70 -3.09 -0.42
N ALA A 45 1.89 -1.83 -0.02
CA ALA A 45 3.18 -1.19 0.16
C ALA A 45 3.44 -1.05 1.67
N GLY A 46 4.35 -1.86 2.22
CA GLY A 46 4.73 -1.75 3.63
C GLY A 46 5.93 -0.84 3.86
N PRO A 47 6.45 -0.78 5.10
CA PRO A 47 7.59 0.05 5.45
C PRO A 47 8.80 -0.22 4.54
N GLY A 48 9.43 0.86 4.08
CA GLY A 48 10.57 0.85 3.16
C GLY A 48 10.20 0.61 1.70
N ALA A 49 8.94 0.28 1.37
CA ALA A 49 8.54 0.00 -0.01
C ALA A 49 8.39 1.28 -0.83
N VAL A 50 8.74 1.19 -2.11
CA VAL A 50 8.35 2.19 -3.11
C VAL A 50 6.82 2.30 -3.17
N VAL A 51 6.34 3.55 -3.23
CA VAL A 51 4.90 3.88 -3.31
C VAL A 51 4.39 3.73 -4.73
N LYS A 52 5.12 4.26 -5.73
CA LYS A 52 4.74 4.22 -7.15
C LYS A 52 5.96 3.98 -8.02
N VAL A 53 5.86 3.05 -8.96
CA VAL A 53 6.90 2.78 -9.94
C VAL A 53 6.64 3.62 -11.20
N PRO A 54 7.66 4.21 -11.83
CA PRO A 54 7.48 4.90 -13.11
C PRO A 54 6.88 3.96 -14.17
N GLY A 55 5.81 4.39 -14.84
CA GLY A 55 5.11 3.59 -15.85
C GLY A 55 4.15 2.53 -15.30
N GLU A 56 3.91 2.51 -13.99
CA GLU A 56 2.91 1.64 -13.36
C GLU A 56 1.47 2.05 -13.70
N GLN A 57 0.56 1.08 -13.73
CA GLN A 57 -0.87 1.30 -13.91
C GLN A 57 -1.43 2.31 -12.90
N GLU A 58 -2.47 3.04 -13.31
CA GLU A 58 -3.10 4.07 -12.51
C GLU A 58 -3.67 3.49 -11.20
N THR A 59 -3.33 4.14 -10.10
CA THR A 59 -3.92 3.86 -8.78
C THR A 59 -5.16 4.71 -8.64
N VAL A 60 -6.32 4.05 -8.52
CA VAL A 60 -7.63 4.69 -8.44
C VAL A 60 -7.93 5.20 -7.03
N ARG A 61 -7.41 4.50 -6.03
CA ARG A 61 -7.61 4.85 -4.62
C ARG A 61 -6.39 4.43 -3.80
N LEU A 62 -6.07 5.22 -2.79
CA LEU A 62 -4.99 4.96 -1.84
C LEU A 62 -5.55 4.89 -0.43
N ILE A 63 -5.20 3.84 0.32
CA ILE A 63 -5.62 3.70 1.72
C ILE A 63 -4.39 3.63 2.60
N ALA A 64 -4.23 4.63 3.46
CA ALA A 64 -3.19 4.65 4.46
C ALA A 64 -3.58 3.79 5.67
N ILE A 65 -2.64 2.93 6.08
CA ILE A 65 -2.73 2.10 7.26
C ILE A 65 -1.74 2.62 8.30
N GLY A 66 -2.24 3.00 9.47
CA GLY A 66 -1.42 3.65 10.47
C GLY A 66 -1.01 5.06 10.05
N SER A 67 0.24 5.44 10.32
CA SER A 67 0.77 6.78 9.98
C SER A 67 2.00 6.66 9.08
N PRO A 68 1.83 6.28 7.81
CA PRO A 68 2.95 6.14 6.88
C PRO A 68 3.57 7.51 6.59
N GLU A 69 4.90 7.57 6.74
CA GLU A 69 5.69 8.71 6.31
C GLU A 69 6.18 8.46 4.89
N ILE A 70 6.12 9.47 4.03
CA ILE A 70 6.60 9.37 2.66
C ILE A 70 7.99 10.02 2.60
N VAL A 71 8.99 9.25 2.21
CA VAL A 71 10.38 9.66 2.10
C VAL A 71 10.82 9.65 0.64
N GLU A 72 11.64 10.62 0.27
CA GLU A 72 12.26 10.65 -1.04
C GLU A 72 13.45 9.70 -1.09
N VAL A 73 13.59 9.01 -2.22
CA VAL A 73 14.65 8.05 -2.48
C VAL A 73 15.58 8.64 -3.53
N VAL A 74 16.78 9.04 -3.11
CA VAL A 74 17.69 9.84 -3.94
C VAL A 74 18.81 8.97 -4.51
N THR A 75 19.44 8.16 -3.67
CA THR A 75 20.64 7.40 -4.06
C THR A 75 20.27 6.08 -4.75
N HIS A 76 21.17 5.57 -5.58
CA HIS A 76 20.97 4.28 -6.25
C HIS A 76 20.75 3.13 -5.26
N GLU A 77 21.50 3.11 -4.16
CA GLU A 77 21.37 2.08 -3.12
C GLU A 77 20.00 2.13 -2.44
N GLU A 78 19.51 3.32 -2.08
CA GLU A 78 18.18 3.47 -1.49
C GLU A 78 17.08 3.05 -2.49
N ARG A 79 17.25 3.33 -3.79
CA ARG A 79 16.32 2.87 -4.84
C ARG A 79 16.28 1.35 -4.88
N GLN A 80 17.43 0.69 -4.93
CA GLN A 80 17.51 -0.77 -4.96
C GLN A 80 16.88 -1.37 -3.69
N ARG A 81 17.15 -0.78 -2.52
CA ARG A 81 16.55 -1.20 -1.25
C ARG A 81 15.03 -1.05 -1.26
N ALA A 82 14.52 0.09 -1.69
CA ALA A 82 13.09 0.36 -1.69
C ALA A 82 12.31 -0.53 -2.67
N TYR A 83 12.89 -0.82 -3.85
CA TYR A 83 12.32 -1.81 -4.78
C TYR A 83 12.36 -3.23 -4.20
N SER A 84 13.44 -3.59 -3.53
CA SER A 84 13.55 -4.90 -2.88
C SER A 84 12.50 -5.06 -1.78
N ARG A 85 12.26 -4.02 -0.97
CA ARG A 85 11.18 -3.98 0.02
C ARG A 85 9.81 -4.13 -0.64
N ARG A 86 9.55 -3.42 -1.75
CA ARG A 86 8.30 -3.55 -2.50
C ARG A 86 8.04 -5.01 -2.91
N ILE A 87 9.05 -5.68 -3.48
CA ILE A 87 8.96 -7.10 -3.86
C ILE A 87 8.70 -8.00 -2.64
N GLN A 88 9.37 -7.75 -1.52
CA GLN A 88 9.17 -8.52 -0.28
C GLN A 88 7.71 -8.41 0.21
N TRP A 89 7.14 -7.20 0.21
CA TRP A 89 5.75 -6.99 0.62
C TRP A 89 4.75 -7.62 -0.35
N THR A 90 5.00 -7.56 -1.66
CA THR A 90 4.19 -8.27 -2.65
C THR A 90 4.22 -9.79 -2.42
N ARG A 91 5.41 -10.37 -2.19
CA ARG A 91 5.55 -11.80 -1.90
C ARG A 91 4.91 -12.20 -0.58
N TRP A 92 5.01 -11.36 0.45
CA TRP A 92 4.34 -11.57 1.72
C TRP A 92 2.82 -11.58 1.56
N LEU A 93 2.27 -10.62 0.81
CA LEU A 93 0.83 -10.59 0.53
C LEU A 93 0.41 -11.86 -0.22
N GLN A 94 1.12 -12.20 -1.30
CA GLN A 94 0.87 -13.41 -2.07
C GLN A 94 0.89 -14.67 -1.19
N LYS A 95 1.88 -14.82 -0.31
CA LYS A 95 1.96 -15.97 0.61
C LYS A 95 0.73 -16.09 1.53
N ASN A 96 0.13 -14.97 1.91
CA ASN A 96 -1.10 -14.97 2.73
C ASN A 96 -2.36 -15.26 1.91
N THR A 97 -2.34 -14.96 0.61
CA THR A 97 -3.50 -15.06 -0.28
C THR A 97 -3.41 -16.21 -1.28
N ASP A 98 -2.34 -17.01 -1.30
CA ASP A 98 -2.17 -18.13 -2.23
C ASP A 98 -2.80 -19.42 -1.69
N HIS A 99 -4.12 -19.39 -1.51
CA HIS A 99 -4.94 -20.52 -1.07
C HIS A 99 -6.16 -20.72 -1.96
N VAL A 100 -6.52 -21.98 -2.19
CA VAL A 100 -7.67 -22.38 -3.02
C VAL A 100 -8.97 -21.84 -2.42
N GLU A 101 -9.17 -22.09 -1.13
CA GLU A 101 -10.37 -21.68 -0.41
C GLU A 101 -10.35 -20.18 -0.08
N PRO A 102 -11.39 -19.40 -0.48
CA PRO A 102 -11.48 -17.97 -0.18
C PRO A 102 -11.42 -17.65 1.32
N SER A 103 -12.04 -18.48 2.16
CA SER A 103 -12.03 -18.29 3.61
C SER A 103 -10.63 -18.36 4.20
N GLN A 104 -9.83 -19.34 3.77
CA GLN A 104 -8.45 -19.49 4.21
C GLN A 104 -7.58 -18.29 3.80
N ARG A 105 -7.77 -17.75 2.59
CA ARG A 105 -7.07 -16.55 2.16
C ARG A 105 -7.37 -15.36 3.07
N ILE A 106 -8.65 -15.17 3.41
CA ILE A 106 -9.12 -14.05 4.22
C ILE A 106 -8.63 -14.19 5.66
N GLU A 107 -8.77 -15.37 6.26
CA GLU A 107 -8.32 -15.66 7.63
C GLU A 107 -6.81 -15.42 7.79
N LYS A 108 -5.99 -15.89 6.84
CA LYS A 108 -4.55 -15.66 6.89
C LYS A 108 -4.18 -14.20 6.68
N LEU A 109 -4.86 -13.50 5.78
CA LEU A 109 -4.66 -12.07 5.63
C LEU A 109 -5.01 -11.34 6.93
N PHE A 110 -6.16 -11.64 7.54
CA PHE A 110 -6.61 -11.02 8.78
C PHE A 110 -5.64 -11.28 9.92
N PHE A 111 -5.24 -12.53 10.12
CA PHE A 111 -4.25 -12.89 11.14
C PHE A 111 -2.95 -12.11 10.97
N SER A 112 -2.43 -12.06 9.74
CA SER A 112 -1.18 -11.36 9.43
C SER A 112 -1.29 -9.83 9.56
N PHE A 113 -2.41 -9.24 9.15
CA PHE A 113 -2.66 -7.81 9.30
C PHE A 113 -2.89 -7.43 10.76
N GLU A 114 -3.63 -8.23 11.52
CA GLU A 114 -3.87 -8.01 12.95
C GLU A 114 -2.58 -8.13 13.75
N ALA A 115 -1.74 -9.12 13.47
CA ALA A 115 -0.42 -9.26 14.11
C ALA A 115 0.49 -8.05 13.83
N PHE A 116 0.39 -7.46 12.63
CA PHE A 116 1.26 -6.36 12.23
C PHE A 116 0.73 -4.98 12.62
N PHE A 117 -0.55 -4.69 12.36
CA PHE A 117 -1.18 -3.37 12.57
C PHE A 117 -2.09 -3.30 13.79
N GLY A 118 -2.49 -4.44 14.34
CA GLY A 118 -3.48 -4.51 15.41
C GLY A 118 -4.92 -4.61 14.88
N ARG A 119 -5.77 -5.18 15.73
CA ARG A 119 -7.15 -5.53 15.41
C ARG A 119 -8.02 -4.35 15.04
N GLN A 120 -7.86 -3.23 15.74
CA GLN A 120 -8.67 -2.02 15.53
C GLN A 120 -8.43 -1.42 14.14
N ILE A 121 -7.16 -1.38 13.71
CA ILE A 121 -6.80 -0.90 12.38
C ILE A 121 -7.43 -1.81 11.32
N LEU A 122 -7.27 -3.14 11.45
CA LEU A 122 -7.88 -4.10 10.53
C LEU A 122 -9.41 -3.93 10.46
N ALA A 123 -10.08 -3.74 11.60
CA ALA A 123 -11.53 -3.56 11.66
C ALA A 123 -12.00 -2.28 10.93
N SER A 124 -11.15 -1.26 10.84
CA SER A 124 -11.45 -0.01 10.14
C SER A 124 -11.14 -0.03 8.63
N LEU A 125 -10.48 -1.07 8.12
CA LEU A 125 -10.19 -1.18 6.69
C LEU A 125 -11.47 -1.49 5.89
N PRO A 126 -11.71 -0.81 4.74
CA PRO A 126 -12.87 -1.09 3.88
C PRO A 126 -12.88 -2.53 3.35
N ASP A 127 -14.06 -3.14 3.28
CA ASP A 127 -14.23 -4.49 2.76
C ASP A 127 -13.80 -4.58 1.28
N GLU A 128 -14.03 -3.54 0.49
CA GLU A 128 -13.65 -3.47 -0.92
C GLU A 128 -12.13 -3.55 -1.09
N ALA A 129 -11.38 -2.88 -0.22
CA ALA A 129 -9.93 -2.86 -0.29
C ALA A 129 -9.34 -4.22 0.09
N LEU A 130 -9.86 -4.84 1.14
CA LEU A 130 -9.46 -6.20 1.54
C LEU A 130 -9.84 -7.22 0.47
N ALA A 131 -11.02 -7.08 -0.13
CA ALA A 131 -11.48 -7.93 -1.22
C ALA A 131 -10.54 -7.86 -2.44
N LEU A 132 -10.10 -6.65 -2.80
CA LEU A 132 -9.13 -6.42 -3.89
C LEU A 132 -7.72 -6.95 -3.57
N LEU A 133 -7.31 -6.93 -2.29
CA LEU A 133 -6.03 -7.52 -1.86
C LEU A 133 -6.06 -9.06 -1.93
N VAL A 134 -7.20 -9.67 -1.60
CA VAL A 134 -7.34 -11.14 -1.50
C VAL A 134 -7.80 -11.79 -2.81
N GLY A 135 -8.43 -11.02 -3.71
CA GLY A 135 -9.07 -11.55 -4.91
C GLY A 135 -10.36 -12.30 -4.58
N VAL A 136 -11.29 -11.64 -3.89
CA VAL A 136 -12.63 -12.16 -3.53
C VAL A 136 -13.69 -11.07 -3.70
N LEU A 137 -14.96 -11.42 -3.54
CA LEU A 137 -16.04 -10.44 -3.50
C LEU A 137 -16.09 -9.74 -2.13
N PRO A 138 -16.43 -8.44 -2.07
CA PRO A 138 -16.58 -7.72 -0.79
C PRO A 138 -17.54 -8.41 0.18
N GLN A 139 -18.63 -8.99 -0.33
CA GLN A 139 -19.61 -9.74 0.47
C GLN A 139 -18.99 -10.93 1.21
N THR A 140 -17.97 -11.58 0.62
CA THR A 140 -17.23 -12.68 1.26
C THR A 140 -16.40 -12.17 2.43
N ILE A 141 -15.78 -10.99 2.30
CA ILE A 141 -15.07 -10.33 3.40
C ILE A 141 -16.06 -9.98 4.52
N THR A 142 -17.20 -9.35 4.20
CA THR A 142 -18.21 -8.96 5.20
C THR A 142 -18.68 -10.17 6.01
N ALA A 143 -19.01 -11.28 5.34
CA ALA A 143 -19.48 -12.50 5.99
C ALA A 143 -18.46 -13.08 6.98
N LEU A 144 -17.19 -13.17 6.58
CA LEU A 144 -16.12 -13.68 7.45
C LEU A 144 -15.69 -12.68 8.51
N ARG A 145 -15.75 -11.37 8.24
CA ARG A 145 -15.45 -10.34 9.24
C ARG A 145 -16.43 -10.44 10.41
N SER A 146 -17.72 -10.64 10.14
CA SER A 146 -18.70 -10.90 11.20
C SER A 146 -18.32 -12.12 12.04
N GLN A 147 -17.91 -13.23 11.41
CA GLN A 147 -17.47 -14.44 12.11
C GLN A 147 -16.15 -14.25 12.90
N HIS A 148 -15.19 -13.54 12.33
CA HIS A 148 -13.89 -13.26 12.93
C HIS A 148 -13.98 -12.34 14.17
N HIS A 149 -14.95 -11.42 14.19
CA HIS A 149 -15.24 -10.63 15.39
C HIS A 149 -15.71 -11.52 16.56
N TYR A 150 -16.48 -12.58 16.29
CA TYR A 150 -16.90 -13.54 17.32
C TYR A 150 -15.73 -14.37 17.84
N LEU A 151 -14.81 -14.81 16.96
CA LEU A 151 -13.69 -15.67 17.35
C LEU A 151 -12.71 -14.96 18.30
N GLY A 152 -12.31 -13.73 18.00
CA GLY A 152 -11.39 -13.01 18.91
C GLY A 152 -12.05 -12.42 20.17
N ARG A 153 -13.32 -12.72 20.47
CA ARG A 153 -13.96 -12.36 21.75
C ARG A 153 -13.80 -13.47 22.81
N GLN A 154 -13.39 -14.68 22.43
CA GLN A 154 -13.31 -15.81 23.37
C GLN A 154 -12.03 -15.86 24.22
N ASP A 155 -11.00 -15.06 23.94
CA ASP A 155 -9.71 -15.10 24.66
C ASP A 155 -9.47 -13.93 25.65
N SER A 156 -10.44 -13.04 25.86
CA SER A 156 -10.23 -11.80 26.66
C SER A 156 -11.20 -11.66 27.83
N SER A 157 -11.25 -12.68 28.68
CA SER A 157 -11.62 -12.52 30.09
C SER A 157 -10.35 -12.44 30.95
N GLU A 158 -9.41 -11.54 30.63
CA GLU A 158 -8.43 -11.04 31.60
C GLU A 158 -7.58 -9.89 31.01
N VAL A 159 -7.38 -8.85 31.84
CA VAL A 159 -6.22 -7.92 31.82
C VAL A 159 -6.28 -6.73 30.84
N THR A 160 -6.88 -5.65 31.39
CA THR A 160 -6.27 -4.31 31.56
C THR A 160 -6.68 -3.16 30.64
N ALA A 161 -7.39 -2.21 31.25
CA ALA A 161 -7.46 -0.83 30.85
C ALA A 161 -6.14 -0.09 31.10
N ILE A 162 -5.37 0.30 30.07
CA ILE A 162 -4.46 1.47 30.10
C ILE A 162 -4.27 2.03 28.67
N ASN A 163 -4.30 3.36 28.58
CA ASN A 163 -3.83 4.27 27.52
C ASN A 163 -4.73 4.58 26.30
N ARG A 164 -5.52 5.65 26.48
CA ARG A 164 -5.87 6.59 25.40
C ARG A 164 -4.64 7.41 25.03
N SER A 165 -4.04 7.13 23.88
CA SER A 165 -3.06 8.02 23.23
C SER A 165 -3.21 7.91 21.71
N SER A 166 -3.86 8.91 21.11
CA SER A 166 -3.88 9.25 19.68
C SER A 166 -3.64 8.11 18.68
N GLU A 167 -4.73 7.44 18.30
CA GLU A 167 -4.72 6.35 17.32
C GLU A 167 -4.44 6.89 15.90
N PRO A 168 -3.67 6.16 15.08
CA PRO A 168 -3.41 6.59 13.72
C PRO A 168 -4.62 6.29 12.83
N PRO A 169 -5.17 7.29 12.10
CA PRO A 169 -6.37 7.10 11.32
C PRO A 169 -6.11 6.24 10.07
N VAL A 170 -7.04 5.35 9.71
CA VAL A 170 -7.13 4.84 8.34
C VAL A 170 -7.67 5.94 7.46
N LEU A 171 -6.95 6.27 6.40
CA LEU A 171 -7.29 7.39 5.51
C LEU A 171 -7.44 6.92 4.08
N THR A 172 -8.52 7.33 3.44
CA THR A 172 -8.77 7.04 2.03
C THR A 172 -8.57 8.32 1.22
N VAL A 173 -7.78 8.26 0.17
CA VAL A 173 -7.53 9.36 -0.76
C VAL A 173 -7.84 8.89 -2.19
N ASP A 174 -8.66 9.66 -2.90
CA ASP A 174 -9.07 9.35 -4.28
C ASP A 174 -8.03 9.78 -5.34
N ALA A 175 -8.09 9.14 -6.51
CA ALA A 175 -7.18 9.35 -7.66
C ALA A 175 -6.86 10.81 -8.05
N PRO A 176 -7.84 11.74 -8.19
CA PRO A 176 -7.52 13.10 -8.63
C PRO A 176 -6.65 13.85 -7.62
N THR A 177 -6.86 13.62 -6.33
CA THR A 177 -6.03 14.16 -5.25
C THR A 177 -4.64 13.52 -5.28
N LEU A 178 -4.56 12.22 -5.61
CA LEU A 178 -3.31 11.47 -5.78
C LEU A 178 -2.41 12.06 -6.87
N ASN A 179 -2.97 12.35 -8.05
CA ASN A 179 -2.22 12.89 -9.19
C ASN A 179 -1.67 14.30 -8.88
N ALA A 180 -2.39 15.13 -8.12
CA ALA A 180 -1.88 16.41 -7.65
C ALA A 180 -0.64 16.27 -6.74
N PHE A 181 -0.54 15.21 -5.93
CA PHE A 181 0.64 14.97 -5.09
C PHE A 181 1.89 14.58 -5.87
N TYR A 182 1.72 13.83 -6.97
CA TYR A 182 2.85 13.44 -7.82
C TYR A 182 3.34 14.57 -8.73
N SER A 183 2.54 15.62 -8.95
CA SER A 183 2.89 16.78 -9.79
C SER A 183 3.53 17.94 -9.03
N LEU A 184 3.63 17.89 -7.70
CA LEU A 184 4.26 18.96 -6.90
C LEU A 184 5.80 18.90 -7.01
N SER A 185 6.36 19.95 -7.61
CA SER A 185 7.78 20.11 -7.97
C SER A 185 8.71 20.53 -6.83
N THR A 186 8.24 20.54 -5.58
CA THR A 186 9.02 21.02 -4.42
C THR A 186 9.36 19.92 -3.42
N PRO A 187 10.54 19.97 -2.76
CA PRO A 187 10.88 19.04 -1.69
C PRO A 187 10.02 19.34 -0.48
N PHE A 188 8.97 18.54 -0.28
CA PHE A 188 8.08 18.71 0.86
C PHE A 188 8.16 17.47 1.76
N VAL A 189 8.60 17.68 2.99
CA VAL A 189 8.36 16.75 4.10
C VAL A 189 6.86 16.80 4.35
N ILE A 190 6.11 15.76 3.97
CA ILE A 190 4.67 15.68 4.27
C ILE A 190 4.53 15.49 5.79
N SER A 191 4.58 16.61 6.50
CA SER A 191 4.21 16.70 7.90
C SER A 191 2.74 16.27 8.04
N ALA A 192 2.38 15.76 9.21
CA ALA A 192 0.99 15.57 9.63
C ALA A 192 0.11 16.81 9.33
N SER A 193 0.69 18.00 9.20
CA SER A 193 0.06 19.25 8.79
C SER A 193 -0.48 19.28 7.34
N VAL A 194 0.17 18.63 6.36
CA VAL A 194 -0.34 18.56 4.97
C VAL A 194 -1.40 17.49 4.82
N LEU A 195 -1.27 16.39 5.57
CA LEU A 195 -2.40 15.50 5.80
C LEU A 195 -3.55 16.30 6.43
N LYS A 196 -3.31 17.10 7.48
CA LYS A 196 -4.31 17.98 8.14
C LYS A 196 -5.01 18.97 7.19
N ALA A 197 -4.28 19.53 6.22
CA ALA A 197 -4.82 20.43 5.20
C ALA A 197 -5.79 19.73 4.23
N LEU A 198 -5.68 18.41 4.05
CA LEU A 198 -6.62 17.61 3.26
C LEU A 198 -7.94 17.32 4.00
N TYR A 199 -8.00 17.50 5.33
CA TYR A 199 -9.21 17.26 6.13
C TYR A 199 -10.15 18.48 6.26
N GLN A 200 -9.90 19.58 5.55
CA GLN A 200 -10.78 20.77 5.60
C GLN A 200 -11.57 21.04 4.32
N LEU A 201 -11.53 20.16 3.31
CA LEU A 201 -12.41 20.33 2.16
C LEU A 201 -13.77 19.69 2.42
N PRO A 202 -14.88 20.43 2.24
CA PRO A 202 -16.21 19.93 2.52
C PRO A 202 -16.56 18.83 1.52
N PHE A 203 -17.00 17.69 2.03
CA PHE A 203 -17.68 16.64 1.27
C PHE A 203 -18.92 17.24 0.61
N SER A 204 -19.04 17.14 -0.71
CA SER A 204 -20.33 17.27 -1.39
C SER A 204 -20.82 15.86 -1.71
N ALA A 205 -22.03 15.58 -1.26
CA ALA A 205 -22.73 14.30 -1.34
C ALA A 205 -22.95 13.81 -2.78
#